data_AF-A0A943K1Z2-F1
#
_entry.id   AF-A0A943K1Z2-F1
#
_cell.length_a   1.000
_cell.length_b   1.000
_cell.length_c   1.000
_cell.angle_alpha   90.00
_cell.angle_beta   90.00
_cell.angle_gamma   90.00
#
_symmetry.space_group_name_H-M   'P 1'
#
loop_
_entity.id
_entity.type
_entity.pdbx_description
1 polymer ?
#
loop_
_entity_poly.entity_id
_entity_poly.type
_entity_poly.pdbx_seq_one_letter_code
_entity_poly.pdbx_strand_id
1 'polypeptide(L)'
;MITLGIIGVVAAMTLPALINKTQNQELVTSFKKVYSELSQVYMKIKADNGGTFDGLCKSSDDYYILYSKYMKKVKVCNASTVLGKCWPKDWYYSTGTKVSAEEVNSSSLILPSGTSMLFYYMSEACDSTIELKEPIGCGRIRVDLNGLKKPNVVGKDIFDFYITKDALIPRGSDKTTNSITSDWGRAAYVLQNGKIDY
;
A
#
# COMPACT_ATOMS: atom_id res chain seq x y z
N MET A 1 16.60 -41.41 -45.99
CA MET A 1 16.45 -40.13 -45.25
C MET A 1 16.19 -40.54 -43.79
N ILE A 2 17.16 -40.67 -42.85
CA ILE A 2 18.35 -39.84 -42.52
C ILE A 2 17.89 -38.40 -42.33
N THR A 3 17.92 -37.70 -41.19
CA THR A 3 18.80 -37.66 -39.99
C THR A 3 18.09 -36.74 -38.98
N LEU A 4 18.02 -37.10 -37.69
CA LEU A 4 18.82 -36.51 -36.60
C LEU A 4 18.68 -35.00 -36.36
N GLY A 5 18.53 -34.67 -35.08
CA GLY A 5 18.95 -33.40 -34.47
C GLY A 5 17.76 -32.56 -34.02
N ILE A 6 17.50 -32.30 -32.74
CA ILE A 6 18.44 -32.01 -31.66
C ILE A 6 17.77 -32.35 -30.32
N ILE A 7 18.34 -33.33 -29.62
CA ILE A 7 18.52 -33.20 -28.17
C ILE A 7 19.55 -32.09 -27.98
N GLY A 8 19.23 -31.09 -27.18
CA GLY A 8 20.24 -30.23 -26.53
C GLY A 8 20.49 -28.87 -27.18
N VAL A 9 19.81 -27.85 -26.66
CA VAL A 9 20.52 -26.85 -25.84
C VAL A 9 19.70 -26.61 -24.58
N VAL A 10 20.03 -27.35 -23.52
CA VAL A 10 19.93 -26.77 -22.17
C VAL A 10 21.13 -25.86 -22.06
N ALA A 11 20.88 -24.56 -22.05
CA ALA A 11 21.73 -23.59 -21.38
C ALA A 11 20.81 -22.56 -20.74
N ALA A 12 20.42 -22.88 -19.51
CA ALA A 12 20.69 -21.98 -18.41
C ALA A 12 20.18 -20.54 -18.60
N MET A 13 18.93 -20.32 -18.23
CA MET A 13 18.74 -19.27 -17.23
C MET A 13 18.55 -19.98 -15.91
N THR A 14 19.70 -20.23 -15.28
CA THR A 14 19.87 -20.37 -13.84
C THR A 14 18.74 -19.67 -13.07
N LEU A 15 18.16 -20.37 -12.09
CA LEU A 15 17.30 -19.81 -11.03
C LEU A 15 17.61 -18.31 -10.81
N PRO A 16 16.61 -17.44 -11.02
CA PRO A 16 15.67 -17.21 -9.93
C PRO A 16 14.20 -17.10 -10.37
N ALA A 17 13.67 -18.02 -11.18
CA ALA A 17 12.22 -18.04 -11.46
C ALA A 17 11.38 -18.62 -10.30
N LEU A 18 11.99 -19.47 -9.45
CA LEU A 18 11.28 -20.06 -8.31
C LEU A 18 11.18 -19.10 -7.12
N ILE A 19 12.14 -18.17 -6.98
CA ILE A 19 12.13 -17.16 -5.92
C ILE A 19 11.08 -16.08 -6.22
N ASN A 20 10.97 -15.63 -7.48
CA ASN A 20 10.01 -14.58 -7.84
C ASN A 20 8.55 -15.03 -7.72
N LYS A 21 8.22 -16.30 -8.03
CA LYS A 21 6.83 -16.77 -7.88
C LYS A 21 6.41 -16.88 -6.41
N THR A 22 7.28 -17.41 -5.53
CA THR A 22 6.99 -17.48 -4.09
C THR A 22 7.00 -16.10 -3.45
N GLN A 23 7.99 -15.25 -3.74
CA GLN A 23 8.02 -13.88 -3.21
C GLN A 23 6.80 -13.06 -3.66
N ASN A 24 6.36 -13.21 -4.91
CA ASN A 24 5.15 -12.54 -5.37
C ASN A 24 3.90 -13.07 -4.65
N GLN A 25 3.82 -14.38 -4.41
CA GLN A 25 2.72 -14.97 -3.66
C GLN A 25 2.73 -14.53 -2.19
N GLU A 26 3.90 -14.43 -1.56
CA GLU A 26 4.07 -13.90 -0.21
C GLU A 26 3.64 -12.43 -0.14
N LEU A 27 4.05 -11.59 -1.11
CA LEU A 27 3.65 -10.19 -1.19
C LEU A 27 2.15 -10.03 -1.43
N VAL A 28 1.54 -10.80 -2.35
CA VAL A 28 0.09 -10.80 -2.56
C VAL A 28 -0.66 -11.23 -1.29
N THR A 29 -0.14 -12.24 -0.60
CA THR A 29 -0.74 -12.72 0.66
C THR A 29 -0.63 -11.66 1.75
N SER A 30 0.55 -11.04 1.88
CA SER A 30 0.79 -9.92 2.81
C SER A 30 -0.11 -8.74 2.49
N PHE A 31 -0.24 -8.37 1.21
CA PHE A 31 -1.13 -7.32 0.74
C PHE A 31 -2.59 -7.58 1.13
N LYS A 32 -3.12 -8.77 0.82
CA LYS A 32 -4.50 -9.13 1.15
C LYS A 32 -4.74 -9.13 2.66
N LYS A 33 -3.75 -9.60 3.42
CA LYS A 33 -3.80 -9.58 4.88
C LYS A 33 -3.86 -8.14 5.41
N VAL A 34 -2.94 -7.28 4.99
CA VAL A 34 -2.90 -5.86 5.39
C VAL A 34 -4.18 -5.14 5.00
N TYR A 35 -4.69 -5.34 3.78
CA TYR A 35 -5.95 -4.75 3.34
C TYR A 35 -7.14 -5.22 4.19
N SER A 36 -7.20 -6.52 4.52
CA SER A 36 -8.23 -7.07 5.39
C SER A 36 -8.14 -6.49 6.81
N GLU A 37 -6.94 -6.41 7.38
CA GLU A 37 -6.73 -5.82 8.71
C GLU A 37 -7.13 -4.34 8.75
N LEU A 38 -6.73 -3.56 7.73
CA LEU A 38 -7.12 -2.16 7.59
C LEU A 38 -8.64 -2.00 7.44
N SER A 39 -9.29 -2.84 6.64
CA SER A 39 -10.74 -2.80 6.45
C SER A 39 -11.48 -3.13 7.74
N GLN A 40 -11.00 -4.10 8.52
CA GLN A 40 -11.57 -4.42 9.83
C GLN A 40 -11.38 -3.29 10.85
N VAL A 41 -10.21 -2.66 10.86
CA VAL A 41 -9.93 -1.49 11.72
C VAL A 41 -10.80 -0.31 11.33
N TYR A 42 -10.94 -0.04 10.03
CA TYR A 42 -11.85 0.98 9.50
C TYR A 42 -13.28 0.76 9.99
N MET A 43 -13.81 -0.47 9.86
CA MET A 43 -15.17 -0.80 10.30
C MET A 43 -15.34 -0.61 11.82
N LYS A 44 -14.34 -0.97 12.62
CA LYS A 44 -14.38 -0.78 14.09
C LYS A 44 -14.36 0.69 14.48
N ILE A 45 -13.46 1.48 13.88
CA ILE A 45 -13.43 2.93 14.11
C ILE A 45 -14.79 3.54 13.79
N LYS A 46 -15.36 3.19 12.62
CA LYS A 46 -16.68 3.68 12.22
C LYS A 46 -17.77 3.26 13.22
N ALA A 47 -17.77 2.01 13.65
CA ALA A 47 -18.76 1.50 14.60
C ALA A 47 -18.70 2.21 15.97
N ASP A 48 -17.49 2.44 16.48
CA ASP A 48 -17.29 3.06 17.80
C ASP A 48 -17.52 4.59 17.79
N ASN A 49 -17.54 5.21 16.62
CA ASN A 49 -17.68 6.67 16.44
C ASN A 49 -18.99 7.06 15.72
N GLY A 50 -20.09 6.35 16.01
CA GLY A 50 -21.42 6.74 15.53
C GLY A 50 -21.67 6.48 14.04
N GLY A 51 -20.89 5.59 13.42
CA GLY A 51 -21.09 5.17 12.05
C GLY A 51 -20.46 6.09 11.00
N THR A 52 -19.57 7.02 11.37
CA THR A 52 -18.93 7.95 10.43
C THR A 52 -17.44 8.14 10.69
N PHE A 53 -16.71 8.58 9.66
CA PHE A 53 -15.34 9.09 9.77
C PHE A 53 -15.27 10.63 9.75
N ASP A 54 -16.40 11.29 9.45
CA ASP A 54 -16.55 12.74 9.40
C ASP A 54 -16.22 13.36 10.76
N GLY A 55 -15.36 14.37 10.77
CA GLY A 55 -14.94 15.09 11.97
C GLY A 55 -13.94 14.37 12.87
N LEU A 56 -13.54 13.12 12.56
CA LEU A 56 -12.66 12.34 13.45
C LEU A 56 -11.19 12.71 13.38
N CYS A 57 -10.72 13.21 12.24
CA CYS A 57 -9.31 13.52 12.02
C CYS A 57 -9.18 14.89 11.36
N LYS A 58 -8.33 15.75 11.92
CA LYS A 58 -8.06 17.11 11.41
C LYS A 58 -6.64 17.26 10.86
N SER A 59 -5.80 16.25 11.12
CA SER A 59 -4.41 16.19 10.71
C SER A 59 -3.98 14.76 10.39
N SER A 60 -2.85 14.60 9.70
CA SER A 60 -2.25 13.28 9.47
C SER A 60 -1.87 12.58 10.78
N ASP A 61 -1.62 13.36 11.84
CA ASP A 61 -1.26 12.81 13.14
C ASP A 61 -2.44 12.16 13.86
N ASP A 62 -3.64 12.73 13.71
CA ASP A 62 -4.87 12.15 14.26
C ASP A 62 -5.13 10.75 13.70
N TYR A 63 -4.81 10.53 12.41
CA TYR A 63 -4.98 9.23 11.78
C TYR A 63 -4.11 8.14 12.39
N TYR A 64 -2.80 8.37 12.54
CA TYR A 64 -1.96 7.32 13.13
C TYR A 64 -2.30 7.10 14.61
N ILE A 65 -2.66 8.16 15.36
CA ILE A 65 -3.10 8.04 16.76
C ILE A 65 -4.37 7.19 16.82
N LEU A 66 -5.35 7.49 15.97
CA LEU A 66 -6.61 6.76 15.91
C LEU A 66 -6.36 5.30 15.54
N TYR A 67 -5.67 5.03 14.42
CA TYR A 67 -5.37 3.65 13.99
C TYR A 67 -4.54 2.87 15.02
N SER A 68 -3.63 3.53 15.74
CA SER A 68 -2.82 2.88 16.79
C SER A 68 -3.64 2.34 17.97
N LYS A 69 -4.82 2.90 18.24
CA LYS A 69 -5.73 2.42 19.30
C LYS A 69 -6.40 1.09 18.92
N TYR A 70 -6.66 0.87 17.63
CA TYR A 70 -7.38 -0.29 17.12
C TYR A 70 -6.47 -1.40 16.60
N MET A 71 -5.20 -1.06 16.29
CA MET A 71 -4.20 -2.00 15.82
C MET A 71 -3.33 -2.51 16.97
N LYS A 72 -3.19 -3.84 17.07
CA LYS A 72 -2.45 -4.47 18.18
C LYS A 72 -0.94 -4.39 17.96
N LYS A 73 -0.21 -3.98 19.01
CA LYS A 73 1.27 -4.00 19.08
C LYS A 73 1.97 -3.23 17.96
N VAL A 74 1.37 -2.12 17.52
CA VAL A 74 2.03 -1.24 16.55
C VAL A 74 3.17 -0.47 17.20
N LYS A 75 4.24 -0.24 16.45
CA LYS A 75 5.31 0.69 16.81
C LYS A 75 5.05 2.01 16.11
N VAL A 76 5.05 3.10 16.88
CA VAL A 76 4.89 4.46 16.37
C VAL A 76 6.27 5.05 16.05
N CYS A 77 6.38 5.73 14.91
CA CYS A 77 7.57 6.50 14.54
C CYS A 77 7.19 7.92 14.17
N ASN A 78 7.71 8.89 14.94
CA ASN A 78 7.40 10.31 14.77
C ASN A 78 8.02 10.87 13.48
N ALA A 79 7.32 11.82 12.86
CA ALA A 79 7.64 12.47 11.57
C ALA A 79 9.13 12.79 11.37
N SER A 80 9.81 13.38 12.37
CA SER A 80 11.23 13.77 12.29
C SER A 80 12.22 12.60 12.12
N THR A 81 11.75 11.36 12.25
CA THR A 81 12.59 10.15 12.23
C THR A 81 12.13 9.09 11.24
N VAL A 82 11.12 9.38 10.42
CA VAL A 82 10.47 8.38 9.58
C VAL A 82 11.40 7.87 8.48
N LEU A 83 12.02 8.78 7.72
CA LEU A 83 12.90 8.42 6.61
C LEU A 83 14.16 7.68 7.09
N GLY A 84 14.34 6.46 6.60
CA GLY A 84 15.47 5.57 6.89
C GLY A 84 15.34 4.75 8.18
N LYS A 85 14.30 4.96 8.99
CA LYS A 85 14.05 4.12 10.19
C LYS A 85 12.71 3.40 10.15
N CYS A 86 11.68 4.05 9.62
CA CYS A 86 10.32 3.52 9.62
C CYS A 86 9.66 3.58 8.25
N TRP A 87 10.26 4.33 7.33
CA TRP A 87 9.96 4.33 5.91
C TRP A 87 11.28 4.36 5.12
N PRO A 88 11.39 3.72 3.96
CA PRO A 88 12.61 3.76 3.16
C PRO A 88 13.02 5.19 2.77
N LYS A 89 14.33 5.48 2.72
CA LYS A 89 14.82 6.79 2.23
C LYS A 89 14.62 6.96 0.72
N ASP A 90 14.74 5.86 0.01
CA ASP A 90 14.62 5.78 -1.43
C ASP A 90 13.62 4.69 -1.77
N TRP A 91 12.60 5.08 -2.54
CA TRP A 91 11.67 4.19 -3.20
C TRP A 91 11.40 4.68 -4.63
N TYR A 92 10.90 3.78 -5.47
CA TYR A 92 10.95 3.96 -6.91
C TYR A 92 9.63 3.59 -7.58
N TYR A 93 9.37 4.22 -8.72
CA TYR A 93 8.41 3.74 -9.71
C TYR A 93 8.91 2.45 -10.36
N SER A 94 8.01 1.72 -11.02
CA SER A 94 8.36 0.51 -11.79
C SER A 94 9.38 0.78 -12.90
N THR A 95 9.41 2.02 -13.41
CA THR A 95 10.39 2.52 -14.39
C THR A 95 11.80 2.72 -13.82
N GLY A 96 11.99 2.60 -12.51
CA GLY A 96 13.25 2.90 -11.82
C GLY A 96 13.46 4.38 -11.49
N THR A 97 12.51 5.25 -11.84
CA THR A 97 12.54 6.66 -11.42
C THR A 97 12.30 6.78 -9.92
N LYS A 98 13.13 7.55 -9.22
CA LYS A 98 12.99 7.79 -7.77
C LYS A 98 11.76 8.66 -7.50
N VAL A 99 10.99 8.30 -6.47
CA VAL A 99 9.87 9.12 -5.99
C VAL A 99 10.40 10.24 -5.06
N SER A 100 9.79 11.42 -5.10
CA SER A 100 10.21 12.56 -4.26
C SER A 100 10.03 12.26 -2.77
N ALA A 101 11.06 12.59 -1.97
CA ALA A 101 11.03 12.40 -0.51
C ALA A 101 10.11 13.38 0.22
N GLU A 102 9.71 14.48 -0.44
CA GLU A 102 8.75 15.47 0.09
C GLU A 102 7.37 14.85 0.41
N GLU A 103 7.11 13.64 -0.09
CA GLU A 103 5.90 12.88 0.20
C GLU A 103 5.87 12.29 1.63
N VAL A 104 6.90 12.44 2.46
CA VAL A 104 6.94 11.86 3.83
C VAL A 104 7.11 12.95 4.87
N ASN A 105 6.00 13.57 5.24
CA ASN A 105 5.92 14.58 6.31
C ASN A 105 5.04 14.13 7.49
N SER A 106 4.57 12.88 7.50
CA SER A 106 3.70 12.35 8.54
C SER A 106 4.38 11.25 9.35
N SER A 107 3.93 11.08 10.59
CA SER A 107 4.32 9.96 11.43
C SER A 107 3.86 8.62 10.83
N SER A 108 4.60 7.55 11.12
CA SER A 108 4.32 6.21 10.60
C SER A 108 3.97 5.20 11.70
N LEU A 109 3.23 4.17 11.31
CA LEU A 109 3.00 2.98 12.13
C LEU A 109 3.71 1.79 11.50
N ILE A 110 4.32 0.96 12.34
CA ILE A 110 4.91 -0.32 11.93
C ILE A 110 4.12 -1.44 12.61
N LEU A 111 3.56 -2.34 11.81
CA LEU A 111 2.93 -3.57 12.32
C LEU A 111 3.99 -4.59 12.75
N PRO A 112 3.65 -5.55 13.64
CA PRO A 112 4.51 -6.67 13.96
C PRO A 112 4.94 -7.52 12.73
N SER A 113 4.18 -7.47 11.64
CA SER A 113 4.54 -8.09 10.35
C SER A 113 5.75 -7.43 9.68
N GLY A 114 6.14 -6.23 10.12
CA GLY A 114 7.14 -5.39 9.46
C GLY A 114 6.55 -4.43 8.42
N THR A 115 5.23 -4.42 8.23
CA THR A 115 4.54 -3.49 7.34
C THR A 115 4.60 -2.08 7.90
N SER A 116 5.09 -1.13 7.10
CA SER A 116 5.11 0.29 7.43
C SER A 116 3.90 0.99 6.84
N MET A 117 3.34 1.96 7.55
CA MET A 117 2.16 2.71 7.11
C MET A 117 2.34 4.20 7.37
N LEU A 118 1.99 4.99 6.37
CA LEU A 118 1.91 6.45 6.44
C LEU A 118 0.45 6.88 6.26
N PHE A 119 0.10 7.96 6.94
CA PHE A 119 -1.23 8.54 6.86
C PHE A 119 -1.15 9.97 6.32
N TYR A 120 -2.13 10.35 5.53
CA TYR A 120 -2.25 11.68 4.95
C TYR A 120 -3.67 12.18 5.15
N TYR A 121 -3.80 13.34 5.76
CA TYR A 121 -5.07 14.05 5.87
C TYR A 121 -5.51 14.62 4.52
N MET A 122 -6.82 14.58 4.25
CA MET A 122 -7.43 15.19 3.05
C MET A 122 -8.54 16.16 3.42
N SER A 123 -9.53 15.74 4.22
CA SER A 123 -10.63 16.61 4.65
C SER A 123 -11.24 16.11 5.96
N GLU A 124 -11.50 17.03 6.90
CA GLU A 124 -12.25 16.78 8.14
C GLU A 124 -13.70 16.38 7.83
N ALA A 125 -14.33 17.06 6.87
CA ALA A 125 -15.71 16.79 6.43
C ALA A 125 -15.84 15.57 5.49
N CYS A 126 -14.74 14.87 5.25
CA CYS A 126 -14.65 13.71 4.36
C CYS A 126 -15.17 13.97 2.93
N ASP A 127 -15.10 15.21 2.44
CA ASP A 127 -15.65 15.64 1.16
C ASP A 127 -14.57 15.91 0.08
N SER A 128 -13.33 15.48 0.34
CA SER A 128 -12.22 15.70 -0.59
C SER A 128 -12.42 14.91 -1.90
N THR A 129 -12.08 15.56 -3.01
CA THR A 129 -12.03 14.98 -4.37
C THR A 129 -10.60 14.77 -4.86
N ILE A 130 -9.59 14.96 -4.01
CA ILE A 130 -8.19 14.75 -4.38
C ILE A 130 -8.01 13.28 -4.78
N GLU A 131 -7.76 13.05 -6.07
CA GLU A 131 -7.60 11.72 -6.68
C GLU A 131 -8.85 10.80 -6.60
N LEU A 132 -10.00 11.36 -6.24
CA LEU A 132 -11.30 10.70 -6.14
C LEU A 132 -12.31 11.33 -7.10
N LYS A 133 -13.21 10.53 -7.66
CA LYS A 133 -14.23 11.03 -8.61
C LYS A 133 -15.43 11.69 -7.93
N GLU A 134 -15.64 11.40 -6.65
CA GLU A 134 -16.76 11.87 -5.84
C GLU A 134 -16.24 12.52 -4.54
N PRO A 135 -16.99 13.45 -3.92
CA PRO A 135 -16.59 14.16 -2.70
C PRO A 135 -16.78 13.27 -1.45
N ILE A 136 -15.93 12.25 -1.34
CA ILE A 136 -16.02 11.22 -0.29
C ILE A 136 -14.70 11.01 0.47
N GLY A 137 -13.63 11.75 0.15
CA GLY A 137 -12.30 11.54 0.72
C GLY A 137 -12.09 12.14 2.09
N CYS A 138 -11.72 11.31 3.07
CA CYS A 138 -11.29 11.72 4.42
C CYS A 138 -9.76 11.82 4.52
N GLY A 139 -9.07 10.82 3.99
CA GLY A 139 -7.62 10.66 4.13
C GLY A 139 -7.07 9.55 3.24
N ARG A 140 -5.75 9.40 3.23
CA ARG A 140 -5.04 8.36 2.46
C ARG A 140 -4.10 7.58 3.38
N ILE A 141 -4.08 6.26 3.22
CA ILE A 141 -3.14 5.34 3.86
C ILE A 141 -2.19 4.85 2.78
N ARG A 142 -0.90 5.05 2.99
CA ARG A 142 0.14 4.44 2.18
C ARG A 142 0.78 3.33 2.98
N VAL A 143 0.87 2.15 2.39
CA VAL A 143 1.46 0.98 3.04
C VAL A 143 2.68 0.52 2.26
N ASP A 144 3.68 0.05 2.99
CA ASP A 144 4.83 -0.68 2.50
C ASP A 144 4.81 -2.06 3.18
N LEU A 145 4.65 -3.12 2.40
CA LEU A 145 4.39 -4.47 2.90
C LEU A 145 5.61 -5.09 3.61
N ASN A 146 6.82 -4.70 3.21
CA ASN A 146 8.10 -5.21 3.68
C ASN A 146 8.96 -4.16 4.41
N GLY A 147 8.46 -2.93 4.53
CA GLY A 147 9.01 -1.86 5.34
C GLY A 147 10.36 -1.36 4.80
N LEU A 148 11.41 -1.42 5.61
CA LEU A 148 12.75 -1.00 5.13
C LEU A 148 13.44 -2.00 4.21
N LYS A 149 12.90 -3.23 4.10
CA LYS A 149 13.52 -4.28 3.30
C LYS A 149 13.18 -4.05 1.84
N LYS A 150 14.18 -4.16 0.96
CA LYS A 150 13.95 -4.13 -0.49
C LYS A 150 13.07 -5.30 -0.95
N PRO A 151 12.38 -5.18 -2.10
CA PRO A 151 12.25 -3.96 -2.93
C PRO A 151 11.40 -2.88 -2.25
N ASN A 152 11.61 -1.61 -2.64
CA ASN A 152 10.81 -0.44 -2.24
C ASN A 152 10.21 0.18 -3.51
N VAL A 153 9.21 -0.49 -4.10
CA VAL A 153 8.69 -0.16 -5.43
C VAL A 153 7.17 0.02 -5.39
N VAL A 154 6.72 1.14 -5.94
CA VAL A 154 5.30 1.49 -6.06
C VAL A 154 4.58 0.45 -6.90
N GLY A 155 3.47 -0.06 -6.39
CA GLY A 155 2.64 -1.07 -7.03
C GLY A 155 3.16 -2.50 -6.93
N LYS A 156 4.31 -2.70 -6.27
CA LYS A 156 4.86 -4.01 -5.95
C LYS A 156 4.75 -4.32 -4.46
N ASP A 157 5.27 -3.41 -3.66
CA ASP A 157 5.32 -3.52 -2.21
C ASP A 157 4.80 -2.25 -1.52
N ILE A 158 4.77 -1.12 -2.24
CA ILE A 158 4.16 0.13 -1.79
C ILE A 158 2.80 0.35 -2.46
N PHE A 159 1.74 0.56 -1.67
CA PHE A 159 0.36 0.72 -2.14
C PHE A 159 -0.38 1.84 -1.41
N ASP A 160 -1.32 2.49 -2.11
CA ASP A 160 -2.17 3.54 -1.54
C ASP A 160 -3.64 3.08 -1.45
N PHE A 161 -4.29 3.47 -0.36
CA PHE A 161 -5.72 3.32 -0.12
C PHE A 161 -6.32 4.64 0.36
N TYR A 162 -7.54 4.97 -0.06
CA TYR A 162 -8.28 6.13 0.42
C TYR A 162 -9.27 5.72 1.51
N ILE A 163 -9.22 6.43 2.63
CA ILE A 163 -10.25 6.40 3.66
C ILE A 163 -11.39 7.30 3.16
N THR A 164 -12.57 6.72 3.03
CA THR A 164 -13.76 7.47 2.59
C THR A 164 -14.91 7.33 3.56
N LYS A 165 -15.99 8.11 3.35
CA LYS A 165 -17.24 8.01 4.12
C LYS A 165 -17.79 6.58 4.17
N ASP A 166 -17.64 5.84 3.07
CA ASP A 166 -18.30 4.54 2.89
C ASP A 166 -17.38 3.35 3.14
N ALA A 167 -16.13 3.42 2.66
CA ALA A 167 -15.21 2.30 2.68
C ALA A 167 -13.73 2.72 2.59
N LEU A 168 -12.85 1.74 2.77
CA LEU A 168 -11.46 1.84 2.34
C LEU A 168 -11.35 1.47 0.85
N ILE A 169 -11.00 2.45 0.01
CA ILE A 169 -10.97 2.29 -1.45
C ILE A 169 -9.52 2.13 -1.91
N PRO A 170 -9.18 1.06 -2.66
CA PRO A 170 -7.86 0.92 -3.25
C PRO A 170 -7.63 1.94 -4.37
N ARG A 171 -6.45 2.54 -4.41
CA ARG A 171 -6.04 3.41 -5.51
C ARG A 171 -6.00 2.62 -6.81
N GLY A 172 -6.50 3.21 -7.90
CA GLY A 172 -6.69 2.55 -9.19
C GLY A 172 -8.06 1.92 -9.40
N SER A 173 -8.96 2.01 -8.43
CA SER A 173 -10.36 1.59 -8.61
C SER A 173 -11.13 2.56 -9.49
N ASP A 174 -12.31 2.12 -9.93
CA ASP A 174 -13.27 2.91 -10.69
C ASP A 174 -13.69 4.22 -10.01
N LYS A 175 -13.57 4.30 -8.68
CA LYS A 175 -13.85 5.50 -7.86
C LYS A 175 -12.69 6.51 -7.81
N THR A 176 -11.51 6.15 -8.30
CA THR A 176 -10.30 7.00 -8.27
C THR A 176 -9.97 7.55 -9.65
N THR A 177 -9.21 8.64 -9.72
CA THR A 177 -8.80 9.24 -11.01
C THR A 177 -7.61 8.51 -11.65
N ASN A 178 -6.81 7.80 -10.86
CA ASN A 178 -5.69 7.00 -11.38
C ASN A 178 -6.15 5.72 -12.08
N SER A 179 -5.52 5.39 -13.21
CA SER A 179 -5.75 4.12 -13.89
C SER A 179 -5.22 2.93 -13.08
N ILE A 180 -5.93 1.81 -13.12
CA ILE A 180 -5.49 0.52 -12.56
C ILE A 180 -4.13 0.04 -13.10
N THR A 181 -3.73 0.52 -14.28
CA THR A 181 -2.45 0.18 -14.92
C THR A 181 -1.28 1.05 -14.46
N SER A 182 -1.55 2.20 -13.83
CA SER A 182 -0.51 3.04 -13.25
C SER A 182 0.11 2.38 -12.03
N ASP A 183 1.37 2.69 -11.70
CA ASP A 183 2.05 2.14 -10.52
C ASP A 183 1.23 2.34 -9.24
N TRP A 184 0.76 3.57 -9.02
CA TRP A 184 -0.09 3.89 -7.87
C TRP A 184 -1.47 3.20 -7.91
N GLY A 185 -1.96 2.84 -9.11
CA GLY A 185 -3.22 2.14 -9.30
C GLY A 185 -3.16 0.62 -9.10
N ARG A 186 -1.98 0.06 -8.84
CA ARG A 186 -1.82 -1.39 -8.71
C ARG A 186 -2.48 -1.98 -7.47
N ALA A 187 -2.87 -1.18 -6.47
CA ALA A 187 -3.62 -1.69 -5.33
C ALA A 187 -4.95 -2.33 -5.78
N ALA A 188 -5.69 -1.66 -6.68
CA ALA A 188 -6.91 -2.22 -7.26
C ALA A 188 -6.61 -3.42 -8.16
N TYR A 189 -5.50 -3.38 -8.91
CA TYR A 189 -5.06 -4.49 -9.75
C TYR A 189 -4.85 -5.78 -8.96
N VAL A 190 -4.14 -5.70 -7.83
CA VAL A 190 -3.82 -6.86 -6.99
C VAL A 190 -5.10 -7.46 -6.37
N LEU A 191 -6.06 -6.61 -5.98
CA LEU A 191 -7.35 -7.09 -5.47
C LEU A 191 -8.16 -7.81 -6.55
N GLN A 192 -8.18 -7.30 -7.79
CA GLN A 192 -8.95 -7.90 -8.89
C GLN A 192 -8.31 -9.17 -9.44
N ASN A 193 -6.99 -9.18 -9.61
CA ASN A 193 -6.29 -10.25 -10.32
C ASN A 193 -5.61 -11.26 -9.38
N GLY A 194 -5.49 -10.93 -8.10
CA GLY A 194 -4.82 -11.80 -7.11
C GLY A 194 -3.35 -12.04 -7.40
N LYS A 195 -2.69 -11.13 -8.13
CA LYS A 195 -1.29 -11.21 -8.51
C LYS A 195 -0.66 -9.82 -8.61
N ILE A 196 0.66 -9.77 -8.41
CA ILE A 196 1.50 -8.61 -8.66
C ILE A 196 2.30 -8.95 -9.92
N ASP A 197 2.01 -8.24 -11.01
CA ASP A 197 2.66 -8.42 -12.30
C ASP A 197 3.68 -7.30 -12.55
N TYR A 198 4.83 -7.68 -13.10
CA TYR A 198 5.95 -6.81 -13.45
C TYR A 198 5.83 -6.28 -14.86
#